data_AF-A0A3P7LQK2-F1
#
_entry.id   AF-A0A3P7LQK2-F1
#
_cell.length_a   1.000
_cell.length_b   1.000
_cell.length_c   1.000
_cell.angle_alpha   90.00
_cell.angle_beta   90.00
_cell.angle_gamma   90.00
#
_symmetry.space_group_name_H-M   'P 1'
#
loop_
_entity.id
_entity.type
_entity.pdbx_description
1 polymer ?
#
loop_
_entity_poly.entity_id
_entity_poly.type
_entity_poly.pdbx_seq_one_letter_code
_entity_poly.pdbx_strand_id
1 'polypeptide(L)'
;MVKSTAEKLEGTDAVTGVVLTSGEKLPADVVVVGIVFKRFEQKGVRVMVKSTAEKLEGTDTVTGVVLTSGEKLPADVVVVGIGIVPPTEWLKKTRIELDERGFIVVDDHFRTTADFVYAIGDAVSAPLPLWDIDNINIQHFQVAQTHGQLLAYSIIGRPYPTQLIPFFWTVFFFEFGIRYAGQLLAYSIIGRPYPTQLIPFFWTVFFFEFGIRYAGCAEGASNVILHGSLADINFAKYYLKDDVVVAVANAGPTPTAIQFLEIFKRKIKVTREDVEKNTSDDWMALLNE
;
A
#
# COMPACT_ATOMS: atom_id res chain seq x y z
N MET A 1 1.66 6.42 -9.78
CA MET A 1 1.87 7.04 -11.11
C MET A 1 2.68 8.34 -11.02
N VAL A 2 2.20 9.41 -10.39
CA VAL A 2 2.90 10.73 -10.29
C VAL A 2 4.32 10.65 -9.72
N LYS A 3 4.54 9.83 -8.69
CA LYS A 3 5.86 9.68 -8.04
C LYS A 3 6.93 9.09 -8.96
N SER A 4 6.58 8.07 -9.74
CA SER A 4 7.50 7.44 -10.70
C SER A 4 7.79 8.37 -11.89
N THR A 5 6.87 9.27 -12.23
CA THR A 5 7.07 10.22 -13.31
C THR A 5 8.00 11.36 -12.91
N ALA A 6 7.85 11.92 -11.70
CA ALA A 6 8.72 12.99 -11.21
C ALA A 6 10.20 12.56 -11.16
N GLU A 7 10.48 11.31 -10.82
CA GLU A 7 11.85 10.76 -10.79
C GLU A 7 12.39 10.42 -12.18
N LYS A 8 11.56 10.04 -13.15
CA LYS A 8 12.01 9.79 -14.54
C LYS A 8 12.42 11.05 -15.29
N LEU A 9 11.97 12.20 -14.82
CA LEU A 9 12.34 13.50 -15.35
C LEU A 9 13.64 14.04 -14.70
N GLU A 10 14.16 13.35 -13.67
CA GLU A 10 15.47 13.63 -13.07
C GLU A 10 16.58 13.45 -14.12
N GLY A 11 17.42 14.48 -14.29
CA GLY A 11 18.49 14.49 -15.30
C GLY A 11 18.06 15.03 -16.68
N THR A 12 16.82 15.47 -16.83
CA THR A 12 16.39 16.33 -17.94
C THR A 12 16.41 17.80 -17.51
N ASP A 13 16.47 18.75 -18.43
CA ASP A 13 16.33 20.19 -18.14
C ASP A 13 14.91 20.58 -17.62
N ALA A 14 14.03 19.59 -17.35
CA ALA A 14 12.68 19.81 -16.90
C ALA A 14 12.62 20.21 -15.41
N VAL A 15 12.08 21.41 -15.14
CA VAL A 15 11.68 21.80 -13.79
C VAL A 15 10.48 20.94 -13.38
N THR A 16 10.69 20.04 -12.43
CA THR A 16 9.64 19.13 -11.95
C THR A 16 8.99 19.68 -10.69
N GLY A 17 7.68 19.93 -10.75
CA GLY A 17 6.85 20.33 -9.61
C GLY A 17 5.81 19.27 -9.27
N VAL A 18 5.66 18.94 -7.99
CA VAL A 18 4.62 18.03 -7.50
C VAL A 18 3.64 18.82 -6.62
N VAL A 19 2.38 18.87 -7.04
CA VAL A 19 1.30 19.59 -6.34
C VAL A 19 0.41 18.59 -5.62
N LEU A 20 0.15 18.82 -4.32
CA LEU A 20 -0.62 17.96 -3.45
C LEU A 20 -1.73 18.73 -2.75
N THR A 21 -2.98 18.36 -3.04
CA THR A 21 -4.22 18.96 -2.51
C THR A 21 -4.31 18.88 -0.99
N SER A 22 -3.95 17.75 -0.39
CA SER A 22 -4.08 17.52 1.05
C SER A 22 -2.91 18.10 1.84
N GLY A 23 -3.19 18.56 3.06
CA GLY A 23 -2.16 18.85 4.06
C GLY A 23 -1.53 17.59 4.66
N GLU A 24 -2.24 16.47 4.59
CA GLU A 24 -1.73 15.15 4.93
C GLU A 24 -1.05 14.52 3.73
N LYS A 25 0.14 14.00 3.98
CA LYS A 25 1.10 13.65 2.96
C LYS A 25 0.85 12.19 2.57
N LEU A 26 0.04 11.94 1.53
CA LEU A 26 -0.29 10.59 1.01
C LEU A 26 -0.99 9.66 2.04
N PRO A 27 -1.73 8.60 1.60
CA PRO A 27 -2.28 7.58 2.50
C PRO A 27 -1.18 6.61 2.99
N ALA A 28 -0.03 7.17 3.35
CA ALA A 28 1.10 6.50 3.93
C ALA A 28 1.52 7.33 5.15
N ASP A 29 2.18 6.69 6.10
CA ASP A 29 2.74 7.34 7.27
C ASP A 29 3.31 8.74 6.99
N VAL A 30 2.68 9.78 7.56
CA VAL A 30 3.00 11.21 7.39
C VAL A 30 4.50 11.49 7.59
N VAL A 31 5.14 10.68 8.43
CA VAL A 31 6.54 10.80 8.79
C VAL A 31 7.47 10.23 7.71
N VAL A 32 7.19 9.02 7.23
CA VAL A 32 7.91 8.40 6.10
C VAL A 32 7.83 9.29 4.86
N VAL A 33 6.66 9.87 4.63
CA VAL A 33 6.43 10.73 3.48
C VAL A 33 7.21 12.05 3.60
N GLY A 34 7.42 12.57 4.81
CA GLY A 34 8.29 13.73 5.04
C GLY A 34 9.74 13.50 4.60
N ILE A 35 10.29 12.31 4.87
CA ILE A 35 11.66 11.94 4.44
C ILE A 35 11.73 11.89 2.91
N VAL A 36 10.74 11.26 2.28
CA VAL A 36 10.65 11.13 0.82
C VAL A 36 10.60 12.51 0.15
N PHE A 37 9.81 13.45 0.68
CA PHE A 37 9.72 14.81 0.13
C PHE A 37 11.01 15.60 0.27
N LYS A 38 11.65 15.56 1.44
CA LYS A 38 12.95 16.21 1.63
C LYS A 38 13.97 15.70 0.60
N ARG A 39 13.90 14.41 0.26
CA ARG A 39 14.78 13.83 -0.74
C ARG A 39 14.45 14.29 -2.16
N PHE A 40 13.17 14.38 -2.51
CA PHE A 40 12.73 15.00 -3.77
C PHE A 40 13.27 16.42 -3.90
N GLU A 41 13.16 17.23 -2.86
CA GLU A 41 13.66 18.60 -2.84
C GLU A 41 15.19 18.67 -3.00
N GLN A 42 15.94 17.77 -2.35
CA GLN A 42 17.40 17.64 -2.53
C GLN A 42 17.80 17.29 -3.97
N LYS A 43 16.90 16.64 -4.72
CA LYS A 43 17.05 16.31 -6.14
C LYS A 43 16.50 17.38 -7.08
N GLY A 44 16.14 18.57 -6.56
CA GLY A 44 15.65 19.70 -7.36
C GLY A 44 14.16 19.65 -7.71
N VAL A 45 13.39 18.72 -7.13
CA VAL A 45 11.94 18.66 -7.32
C VAL A 45 11.25 19.62 -6.36
N ARG A 46 10.43 20.54 -6.89
CA ARG A 46 9.63 21.47 -6.06
C ARG A 46 8.39 20.75 -5.54
N VAL A 47 8.32 20.49 -4.23
CA VAL A 47 7.15 19.86 -3.59
C VAL A 47 6.23 20.93 -3.01
N MET A 48 4.99 21.01 -3.50
CA MET A 48 3.97 21.96 -3.06
C MET A 48 2.83 21.22 -2.37
N VAL A 49 2.78 21.30 -1.03
CA VAL A 49 1.70 20.73 -0.20
C VAL A 49 0.60 21.75 0.06
N LYS A 50 -0.59 21.30 0.51
CA LYS A 50 -1.76 22.17 0.74
C LYS A 50 -2.08 23.06 -0.46
N SER A 51 -1.80 22.55 -1.65
CA SER A 51 -1.87 23.28 -2.91
C SER A 51 -2.77 22.51 -3.85
N THR A 52 -3.83 23.15 -4.34
CA THR A 52 -4.82 22.50 -5.20
C THR A 52 -4.75 23.11 -6.58
N ALA A 53 -4.57 22.27 -7.60
CA ALA A 53 -4.74 22.71 -8.98
C ALA A 53 -6.22 22.99 -9.25
N GLU A 54 -6.53 24.21 -9.67
CA GLU A 54 -7.88 24.66 -10.02
C GLU A 54 -8.14 24.50 -11.52
N LYS A 55 -7.17 24.88 -12.35
CA LYS A 55 -7.32 24.89 -13.81
C LYS A 55 -5.98 24.69 -14.52
N LEU A 56 -6.01 24.07 -15.69
CA LEU A 56 -4.90 24.08 -16.66
C LEU A 56 -5.07 25.24 -17.64
N GLU A 57 -3.99 25.97 -17.91
CA GLU A 57 -3.92 27.02 -18.94
C GLU A 57 -3.36 26.44 -20.24
N GLY A 58 -3.81 26.99 -21.37
CA GLY A 58 -3.51 26.50 -22.71
C GLY A 58 -4.76 26.37 -23.58
N THR A 59 -4.57 26.34 -24.89
CA THR A 59 -5.64 26.02 -25.86
C THR A 59 -5.47 24.60 -26.39
N ASP A 60 -4.44 24.40 -27.21
CA ASP A 60 -4.11 23.10 -27.82
C ASP A 60 -3.08 22.33 -27.01
N THR A 61 -2.19 23.04 -26.33
CA THR A 61 -1.15 22.49 -25.45
C THR A 61 -1.20 23.19 -24.10
N VAL A 62 -0.89 22.45 -23.03
CA VAL A 62 -0.79 23.03 -21.68
C VAL A 62 0.38 24.00 -21.62
N THR A 63 0.18 25.15 -20.99
CA THR A 63 1.22 26.16 -20.74
C THR A 63 1.40 26.44 -19.25
N GLY A 64 0.47 25.97 -18.41
CA GLY A 64 0.60 26.10 -16.97
C GLY A 64 -0.57 25.55 -16.17
N VAL A 65 -0.42 25.61 -14.85
CA VAL A 65 -1.40 25.20 -13.85
C VAL A 65 -1.72 26.40 -12.96
N VAL A 66 -2.99 26.74 -12.83
CA VAL A 66 -3.47 27.73 -11.86
C VAL A 66 -3.85 26.99 -10.60
N LEU A 67 -3.28 27.42 -9.47
CA LEU A 67 -3.66 26.92 -8.15
C LEU A 67 -4.85 27.70 -7.61
N THR A 68 -5.61 27.10 -6.69
CA THR A 68 -6.72 27.78 -5.98
C THR A 68 -6.26 29.02 -5.17
N SER A 69 -4.96 29.18 -4.94
CA SER A 69 -4.36 30.39 -4.35
C SER A 69 -4.26 31.56 -5.34
N GLY A 70 -4.48 31.31 -6.63
CA GLY A 70 -4.21 32.24 -7.74
C GLY A 70 -2.78 32.17 -8.28
N GLU A 71 -1.86 31.43 -7.65
CA GLU A 71 -0.50 31.21 -8.17
C GLU A 71 -0.55 30.44 -9.50
N LYS A 72 0.24 30.89 -10.46
CA LYS A 72 0.39 30.25 -11.77
C LYS A 72 1.74 29.55 -11.87
N LEU A 73 1.70 28.26 -12.20
CA LEU A 73 2.89 27.43 -12.40
C LEU A 73 3.05 27.19 -13.91
N PRO A 74 4.06 27.77 -14.58
CA PRO A 74 4.37 27.44 -15.97
C PRO A 74 4.69 25.95 -16.09
N ALA A 75 4.09 25.28 -17.08
CA ALA A 75 4.30 23.86 -17.33
C ALA A 75 3.94 23.50 -18.77
N ASP A 76 4.87 22.86 -19.48
CA ASP A 76 4.64 22.33 -20.84
C ASP A 76 4.06 20.91 -20.82
N VAL A 77 4.18 20.22 -19.67
CA VAL A 77 3.66 18.86 -19.44
C VAL A 77 3.04 18.80 -18.05
N VAL A 78 1.84 18.24 -17.95
CA VAL A 78 1.16 18.00 -16.67
C VAL A 78 0.76 16.54 -16.58
N VAL A 79 1.18 15.88 -15.51
CA VAL A 79 0.81 14.49 -15.20
C VAL A 79 -0.15 14.48 -14.03
N VAL A 80 -1.39 14.05 -14.28
CA VAL A 80 -2.45 14.00 -13.27
C VAL A 80 -2.49 12.62 -12.64
N GLY A 81 -2.43 12.57 -11.31
CA GLY A 81 -2.68 11.33 -10.56
C GLY A 81 -3.31 11.63 -9.20
N ILE A 82 -4.61 11.85 -9.25
CA ILE A 82 -5.45 12.30 -8.12
C ILE A 82 -6.37 11.18 -7.59
N GLY A 83 -6.02 9.92 -7.89
CA GLY A 83 -6.83 8.74 -7.58
C GLY A 83 -7.33 8.04 -8.84
N ILE A 84 -8.16 7.03 -8.65
CA ILE A 84 -8.78 6.25 -9.71
C ILE A 84 -10.26 6.08 -9.40
N VAL A 85 -11.08 6.08 -10.45
CA VAL A 85 -12.48 5.68 -10.40
C VAL A 85 -12.58 4.37 -11.18
N PRO A 86 -13.14 3.30 -10.59
CA PRO A 86 -13.28 2.03 -11.30
C PRO A 86 -14.26 2.19 -12.48
N PRO A 87 -14.02 1.54 -13.64
CA PRO A 87 -14.88 1.65 -14.82
C PRO A 87 -16.16 0.80 -14.69
N THR A 88 -16.94 1.05 -13.64
CA THR A 88 -18.08 0.22 -13.18
C THR A 88 -19.43 0.91 -13.35
N GLU A 89 -19.48 2.09 -13.98
CA GLU A 89 -20.73 2.86 -14.18
C GLU A 89 -21.86 2.05 -14.83
N TRP A 90 -21.51 1.18 -15.77
CA TRP A 90 -22.48 0.33 -16.46
C TRP A 90 -23.14 -0.72 -15.55
N LEU A 91 -22.53 -1.04 -14.41
CA LEU A 91 -23.04 -1.99 -13.42
C LEU A 91 -24.16 -1.41 -12.55
N LYS A 92 -24.30 -0.08 -12.47
CA LYS A 92 -25.31 0.59 -11.62
C LYS A 92 -26.76 0.18 -11.90
N LYS A 93 -27.05 -0.37 -13.07
CA LYS A 93 -28.38 -0.85 -13.49
C LYS A 93 -28.51 -2.38 -13.43
N THR A 94 -27.58 -3.05 -12.77
CA THR A 94 -27.54 -4.51 -12.64
C THR A 94 -27.82 -4.93 -11.19
N ARG A 95 -27.79 -6.23 -10.91
CA ARG A 95 -27.91 -6.78 -9.55
C ARG A 95 -26.61 -6.70 -8.75
N ILE A 96 -25.51 -6.25 -9.35
CA ILE A 96 -24.19 -6.18 -8.72
C ILE A 96 -24.10 -4.93 -7.87
N GLU A 97 -23.86 -5.13 -6.57
CA GLU A 97 -23.68 -4.06 -5.59
C GLU A 97 -22.33 -3.36 -5.78
N LEU A 98 -22.36 -2.03 -5.68
CA LEU A 98 -21.17 -1.17 -5.70
C LEU A 98 -21.11 -0.39 -4.39
N ASP A 99 -19.90 -0.17 -3.86
CA ASP A 99 -19.69 0.73 -2.73
C ASP A 99 -19.92 2.19 -3.13
N GLU A 100 -19.92 3.11 -2.16
CA GLU A 100 -20.15 4.54 -2.39
C GLU A 100 -19.15 5.19 -3.37
N ARG A 101 -17.98 4.57 -3.56
CA ARG A 101 -16.91 5.02 -4.46
C ARG A 101 -16.99 4.34 -5.84
N GLY A 102 -17.93 3.41 -6.02
CA GLY A 102 -18.17 2.68 -7.27
C GLY A 102 -17.41 1.34 -7.39
N PHE A 103 -16.71 0.86 -6.37
CA PHE A 103 -16.04 -0.45 -6.44
C PHE A 103 -17.04 -1.59 -6.23
N ILE A 104 -16.82 -2.72 -6.89
CA ILE A 104 -17.69 -3.90 -6.79
C ILE A 104 -17.54 -4.52 -5.41
N VAL A 105 -18.63 -4.58 -4.64
CA VAL A 105 -18.63 -5.24 -3.33
C VAL A 105 -18.61 -6.74 -3.53
N VAL A 106 -17.70 -7.42 -2.83
CA VAL A 106 -17.61 -8.89 -2.85
C VAL A 106 -17.50 -9.46 -1.45
N ASP A 107 -17.98 -10.69 -1.27
CA ASP A 107 -17.78 -11.44 -0.03
C ASP A 107 -16.35 -11.99 0.09
N ASP A 108 -16.06 -12.70 1.19
CA ASP A 108 -14.79 -13.39 1.42
C ASP A 108 -14.51 -14.52 0.41
N HIS A 109 -15.49 -14.83 -0.44
CA HIS A 109 -15.42 -15.79 -1.54
C HIS A 109 -15.34 -15.13 -2.93
N PHE A 110 -15.19 -13.79 -3.00
CA PHE A 110 -15.18 -12.97 -4.21
C PHE A 110 -16.48 -13.00 -5.03
N ARG A 111 -17.59 -13.41 -4.42
CA ARG A 111 -18.90 -13.41 -5.05
C ARG A 111 -19.48 -12.01 -5.01
N THR A 112 -20.07 -11.61 -6.11
CA THR A 112 -20.94 -10.43 -6.14
C THR A 112 -22.35 -10.81 -5.64
N THR A 113 -23.22 -9.82 -5.51
CA THR A 113 -24.65 -10.01 -5.24
C THR A 113 -25.44 -10.62 -6.41
N ALA A 114 -24.83 -10.79 -7.59
CA ALA A 114 -25.44 -11.49 -8.72
C ALA A 114 -25.00 -12.96 -8.77
N ASP A 115 -25.96 -13.86 -9.01
CA ASP A 115 -25.72 -15.30 -9.06
C ASP A 115 -24.65 -15.66 -10.09
N PHE A 116 -23.68 -16.47 -9.66
CA PHE A 116 -22.57 -16.96 -10.48
C PHE A 116 -21.69 -15.86 -11.09
N VAL A 117 -21.76 -14.63 -10.57
CA VAL A 117 -20.88 -13.53 -10.97
C VAL A 117 -19.90 -13.22 -9.84
N TYR A 118 -18.64 -13.10 -10.22
CA TYR A 118 -17.52 -12.86 -9.32
C TYR A 118 -16.72 -11.65 -9.78
N ALA A 119 -16.01 -11.00 -8.87
CA ALA A 119 -15.13 -9.89 -9.19
C ALA A 119 -13.82 -9.96 -8.39
N ILE A 120 -12.71 -9.49 -8.98
CA ILE A 120 -11.38 -9.52 -8.39
C ILE A 120 -10.56 -8.30 -8.83
N GLY A 121 -9.37 -8.12 -8.23
CA GLY A 121 -8.43 -7.05 -8.57
C GLY A 121 -8.87 -5.64 -8.13
N ASP A 122 -8.33 -4.63 -8.80
CA ASP A 122 -8.48 -3.21 -8.40
C ASP A 122 -9.92 -2.69 -8.45
N ALA A 123 -10.83 -3.40 -9.13
CA ALA A 123 -12.23 -3.03 -9.25
C ALA A 123 -13.08 -3.42 -8.03
N VAL A 124 -12.53 -4.16 -7.06
CA VAL A 124 -13.32 -4.70 -5.94
C VAL A 124 -13.10 -3.98 -4.61
N SER A 125 -14.15 -3.94 -3.81
CA SER A 125 -14.10 -3.72 -2.37
C SER A 125 -14.30 -5.08 -1.71
N ALA A 126 -13.28 -5.58 -1.00
CA ALA A 126 -13.24 -6.92 -0.42
C ALA A 126 -13.00 -6.87 1.10
N PRO A 127 -13.46 -7.86 1.87
CA PRO A 127 -13.24 -7.91 3.32
C PRO A 127 -11.78 -8.25 3.67
N LEU A 128 -11.32 -7.74 4.82
CA LEU A 128 -10.11 -8.19 5.52
C LEU A 128 -10.49 -8.75 6.91
N PRO A 129 -10.87 -10.04 7.01
CA PRO A 129 -11.36 -10.63 8.27
C PRO A 129 -10.38 -10.55 9.44
N LEU A 130 -9.06 -10.51 9.17
CA LEU A 130 -8.05 -10.41 10.23
C LEU A 130 -8.01 -9.04 10.92
N TRP A 131 -8.51 -7.99 10.27
CA TRP A 131 -8.60 -6.64 10.84
C TRP A 131 -10.03 -6.21 11.18
N ASP A 132 -11.00 -7.12 11.04
CA ASP A 132 -12.42 -6.81 11.23
C ASP A 132 -12.87 -5.64 10.32
N ILE A 133 -12.43 -5.70 9.06
CA ILE A 133 -12.76 -4.72 8.02
C ILE A 133 -13.67 -5.41 7.01
N ASP A 134 -14.89 -4.91 6.87
CA ASP A 134 -15.89 -5.48 5.97
C ASP A 134 -15.59 -5.19 4.49
N ASN A 135 -15.05 -4.01 4.19
CA ASN A 135 -14.90 -3.55 2.82
C ASN A 135 -13.67 -2.63 2.66
N ILE A 136 -12.68 -3.07 1.89
CA ILE A 136 -11.54 -2.24 1.50
C ILE A 136 -11.16 -2.47 0.03
N ASN A 137 -10.68 -1.41 -0.62
CA ASN A 137 -10.11 -1.49 -1.95
C ASN A 137 -8.59 -1.31 -1.86
N ILE A 138 -7.83 -2.38 -2.17
CA ILE A 138 -6.37 -2.35 -2.15
C ILE A 138 -5.87 -2.46 -3.59
N GLN A 139 -5.43 -1.32 -4.13
CA GLN A 139 -4.96 -1.19 -5.52
C GLN A 139 -3.51 -1.62 -5.64
N HIS A 140 -3.31 -2.93 -5.78
CA HIS A 140 -1.98 -3.49 -5.93
C HIS A 140 -1.97 -4.73 -6.82
N PHE A 141 -0.95 -4.81 -7.68
CA PHE A 141 -0.76 -5.91 -8.62
C PHE A 141 -0.86 -7.30 -7.98
N GLN A 142 -0.16 -7.52 -6.88
CA GLN A 142 -0.16 -8.82 -6.24
C GLN A 142 -1.44 -9.09 -5.45
N VAL A 143 -2.12 -8.05 -4.93
CA VAL A 143 -3.49 -8.23 -4.40
C VAL A 143 -4.38 -8.79 -5.50
N ALA A 144 -4.34 -8.19 -6.69
CA ALA A 144 -5.09 -8.68 -7.84
C ALA A 144 -4.70 -10.12 -8.24
N GLN A 145 -3.41 -10.47 -8.21
CA GLN A 145 -2.97 -11.85 -8.44
C GLN A 145 -3.51 -12.82 -7.39
N THR A 146 -3.44 -12.46 -6.11
CA THR A 146 -3.97 -13.28 -5.02
C THR A 146 -5.49 -13.45 -5.15
N HIS A 147 -6.23 -12.38 -5.49
CA HIS A 147 -7.66 -12.46 -5.74
C HIS A 147 -7.96 -13.50 -6.85
N GLY A 148 -7.21 -13.48 -7.95
CA GLY A 148 -7.35 -14.45 -9.03
C GLY A 148 -7.08 -15.89 -8.61
N GLN A 149 -6.03 -16.13 -7.80
CA GLN A 149 -5.72 -17.45 -7.28
C GLN A 149 -6.81 -18.00 -6.37
N LEU A 150 -7.38 -17.16 -5.50
CA LEU A 150 -8.41 -17.57 -4.55
C LEU A 150 -9.78 -17.74 -5.18
N LEU A 151 -10.14 -16.86 -6.13
CA LEU A 151 -11.38 -17.01 -6.90
C LEU A 151 -11.46 -18.38 -7.57
N ALA A 152 -10.33 -18.92 -8.04
CA ALA A 152 -10.30 -20.26 -8.65
C ALA A 152 -10.84 -21.33 -7.69
N TYR A 153 -10.54 -21.25 -6.39
CA TYR A 153 -11.05 -22.18 -5.37
C TYR A 153 -12.56 -22.04 -5.18
N SER A 154 -13.06 -20.80 -5.18
CA SER A 154 -14.50 -20.50 -5.13
C SER A 154 -15.26 -21.12 -6.30
N ILE A 155 -14.72 -20.99 -7.52
CA ILE A 155 -15.35 -21.52 -8.73
C ILE A 155 -15.36 -23.05 -8.75
N ILE A 156 -14.25 -23.70 -8.35
CA ILE A 156 -14.15 -25.16 -8.37
C ILE A 156 -14.76 -25.84 -7.13
N GLY A 157 -15.40 -25.06 -6.23
CA GLY A 157 -16.06 -25.57 -5.03
C GLY A 157 -15.10 -26.21 -4.02
N ARG A 158 -13.82 -25.82 -4.04
CA ARG A 158 -12.83 -26.32 -3.08
C ARG A 158 -12.72 -25.36 -1.90
N PRO A 159 -12.45 -25.87 -0.69
CA PRO A 159 -12.12 -24.99 0.43
C PRO A 159 -10.92 -24.14 0.04
N TYR A 160 -10.95 -22.87 0.45
CA TYR A 160 -9.82 -21.98 0.26
C TYR A 160 -8.60 -22.60 0.91
N PRO A 161 -7.45 -22.59 0.22
CA PRO A 161 -6.24 -23.15 0.78
C PRO A 161 -5.83 -22.37 2.05
N THR A 162 -6.10 -21.06 2.07
CA THR A 162 -5.87 -20.12 3.18
C THR A 162 -6.72 -18.83 3.03
N GLN A 163 -6.69 -17.93 4.04
CA GLN A 163 -7.16 -16.54 3.93
C GLN A 163 -6.13 -15.64 3.19
N LEU A 164 -6.65 -14.67 2.44
CA LEU A 164 -6.08 -13.88 1.32
C LEU A 164 -4.85 -12.99 1.59
N ILE A 165 -3.65 -13.21 1.08
CA ILE A 165 -2.48 -12.30 1.34
C ILE A 165 -2.41 -11.11 0.35
N PRO A 166 -2.36 -9.82 0.76
CA PRO A 166 -2.19 -8.65 -0.10
C PRO A 166 -0.72 -8.21 0.00
N PHE A 167 0.15 -8.91 -0.71
CA PHE A 167 1.56 -8.51 -0.74
C PHE A 167 1.66 -7.26 -1.61
N PHE A 168 2.36 -6.23 -1.16
CA PHE A 168 2.61 -5.00 -1.91
C PHE A 168 4.10 -4.81 -2.17
N TRP A 169 4.47 -4.31 -3.35
CA TRP A 169 5.78 -3.76 -3.59
C TRP A 169 5.65 -2.47 -4.38
N THR A 170 6.52 -1.52 -4.07
CA THR A 170 6.89 -0.47 -5.02
C THR A 170 8.40 -0.48 -5.09
N VAL A 171 8.94 -0.67 -6.29
CA VAL A 171 10.36 -0.51 -6.53
C VAL A 171 10.54 0.88 -7.12
N PHE A 172 11.28 1.75 -6.42
CA PHE A 172 11.84 2.93 -7.05
C PHE A 172 13.21 2.51 -7.63
N PHE A 173 13.32 2.57 -8.96
CA PHE A 173 14.34 2.01 -9.87
C PHE A 173 14.28 0.52 -10.29
N PHE A 174 14.33 0.26 -11.60
CA PHE A 174 14.75 -1.03 -12.15
C PHE A 174 16.21 -0.95 -12.57
N GLU A 175 17.06 -1.80 -11.98
CA GLU A 175 18.09 -2.48 -12.80
C GLU A 175 18.48 -3.87 -12.27
N PHE A 176 18.36 -4.17 -10.97
CA PHE A 176 18.39 -5.56 -10.48
C PHE A 176 17.45 -5.76 -9.28
N GLY A 177 16.36 -6.50 -9.49
CA GLY A 177 15.49 -6.97 -8.41
C GLY A 177 15.91 -8.35 -7.96
N ILE A 178 16.54 -8.46 -6.80
CA ILE A 178 16.71 -9.78 -6.14
C ILE A 178 15.31 -10.24 -5.72
N ARG A 179 14.90 -11.37 -6.30
CA ARG A 179 13.59 -11.98 -6.14
C ARG A 179 13.62 -12.98 -5.00
N TYR A 180 12.59 -12.97 -4.15
CA TYR A 180 12.16 -14.17 -3.45
C TYR A 180 10.64 -14.29 -3.54
N ALA A 181 10.18 -15.09 -4.49
CA ALA A 181 8.83 -15.62 -4.59
C ALA A 181 8.89 -16.90 -5.42
N GLY A 182 9.29 -18.01 -4.80
CA GLY A 182 9.41 -19.33 -5.45
C GLY A 182 8.62 -20.44 -4.77
N GLN A 183 8.05 -20.21 -3.59
CA GLN A 183 7.43 -21.30 -2.83
C GLN A 183 5.98 -21.60 -3.26
N LEU A 184 5.20 -20.59 -3.65
CA LEU A 184 3.75 -20.72 -3.80
C LEU A 184 3.32 -21.59 -5.01
N LEU A 185 3.93 -21.41 -6.18
CA LEU A 185 3.62 -22.22 -7.37
C LEU A 185 3.92 -23.71 -7.14
N ALA A 186 4.97 -24.02 -6.37
CA ALA A 186 5.35 -25.38 -6.05
C ALA A 186 4.28 -26.10 -5.21
N TYR A 187 3.66 -25.42 -4.23
CA TYR A 187 2.60 -26.00 -3.40
C TYR A 187 1.33 -26.37 -4.19
N SER A 188 0.90 -25.52 -5.13
CA SER A 188 -0.20 -25.83 -6.06
C SER A 188 0.11 -27.01 -6.98
N ILE A 189 1.36 -27.12 -7.45
CA ILE A 189 1.77 -28.24 -8.34
C ILE A 189 1.83 -29.56 -7.57
N ILE A 190 2.28 -29.55 -6.31
CA ILE A 190 2.46 -30.78 -5.50
C ILE A 190 1.24 -31.17 -4.66
N GLY A 191 0.11 -30.47 -4.79
CA GLY A 191 -1.14 -30.80 -4.10
C GLY A 191 -1.07 -30.72 -2.57
N ARG A 192 -0.13 -29.93 -2.02
CA ARG A 192 -0.02 -29.73 -0.57
C ARG A 192 -0.88 -28.56 -0.12
N PRO A 193 -1.52 -28.64 1.06
CA PRO A 193 -2.21 -27.50 1.64
C PRO A 193 -1.21 -26.38 1.92
N TYR A 194 -1.59 -25.17 1.54
CA TYR A 194 -0.78 -23.97 1.79
C TYR A 194 -0.84 -23.63 3.29
N PRO A 195 0.28 -23.25 3.93
CA PRO A 195 0.22 -22.63 5.23
C PRO A 195 -0.01 -21.12 5.07
N THR A 196 -0.94 -20.56 5.85
CA THR A 196 -1.02 -19.16 6.33
C THR A 196 -2.01 -18.14 5.73
N GLN A 197 -2.54 -17.32 6.64
CA GLN A 197 -3.57 -16.29 6.51
C GLN A 197 -3.03 -14.94 6.01
N LEU A 198 -3.97 -14.04 5.72
CA LEU A 198 -3.86 -12.70 5.15
C LEU A 198 -3.11 -11.69 6.04
N ILE A 199 -1.86 -11.31 5.73
CA ILE A 199 -1.22 -10.11 6.33
C ILE A 199 -0.69 -9.17 5.27
N PRO A 200 -1.15 -7.90 5.19
CA PRO A 200 -0.55 -6.93 4.30
C PRO A 200 0.93 -6.80 4.65
N PHE A 201 1.78 -7.02 3.67
CA PHE A 201 3.21 -6.85 3.83
C PHE A 201 3.74 -6.16 2.61
N PHE A 202 4.60 -5.16 2.83
CA PHE A 202 5.38 -4.60 1.76
C PHE A 202 6.80 -4.29 2.12
N TRP A 203 7.59 -4.14 1.08
CA TRP A 203 8.85 -3.45 1.17
C TRP A 203 9.01 -2.54 -0.05
N THR A 204 9.69 -1.43 0.16
CA THR A 204 10.01 -0.45 -0.88
C THR A 204 11.43 0.02 -0.67
N VAL A 205 12.17 0.20 -1.76
CA VAL A 205 13.47 0.85 -1.74
C VAL A 205 13.30 2.22 -2.34
N PHE A 206 13.68 3.26 -1.60
CA PHE A 206 13.70 4.64 -2.07
C PHE A 206 15.11 5.00 -2.54
N PHE A 207 15.22 5.45 -3.80
CA PHE A 207 16.44 5.97 -4.41
C PHE A 207 17.66 5.02 -4.36
N PHE A 208 17.46 3.70 -4.24
CA PHE A 208 18.51 2.71 -3.93
C PHE A 208 19.27 2.91 -2.62
N GLU A 209 18.88 3.87 -1.81
CA GLU A 209 19.64 4.27 -0.63
C GLU A 209 19.04 3.72 0.66
N PHE A 210 17.72 3.53 0.70
CA PHE A 210 17.09 2.96 1.88
C PHE A 210 15.84 2.16 1.59
N GLY A 211 15.64 1.10 2.37
CA GLY A 211 14.46 0.24 2.31
C GLY A 211 13.54 0.46 3.50
N ILE A 212 12.23 0.57 3.24
CA ILE A 212 11.20 0.50 4.27
C ILE A 212 10.42 -0.80 4.06
N ARG A 213 10.28 -1.57 5.11
CA ARG A 213 9.42 -2.74 5.21
C ARG A 213 8.20 -2.40 6.04
N TYR A 214 7.09 -3.05 5.76
CA TYR A 214 5.83 -2.82 6.45
C TYR A 214 5.05 -4.13 6.55
N ALA A 215 4.39 -4.36 7.68
CA ALA A 215 3.53 -5.52 7.92
C ALA A 215 2.27 -5.08 8.67
N GLY A 216 1.12 -5.68 8.37
CA GLY A 216 -0.17 -5.40 9.02
C GLY A 216 -1.02 -4.33 8.33
N CYS A 217 -2.08 -3.87 8.99
CA CYS A 217 -2.93 -2.76 8.53
C CYS A 217 -3.05 -1.71 9.64
N ALA A 218 -2.67 -0.47 9.35
CA ALA A 218 -2.76 0.64 10.30
C ALA A 218 -4.14 1.29 10.35
N GLU A 219 -5.11 0.83 9.54
CA GLU A 219 -6.48 1.36 9.58
C GLU A 219 -7.11 1.12 10.96
N GLY A 220 -7.68 2.17 11.55
CA GLY A 220 -8.24 2.14 12.89
C GLY A 220 -7.20 2.12 14.03
N ALA A 221 -5.90 2.24 13.74
CA ALA A 221 -4.89 2.44 14.77
C ALA A 221 -5.08 3.80 15.47
N SER A 222 -5.12 3.80 16.79
CA SER A 222 -5.31 4.99 17.62
C SER A 222 -3.98 5.55 18.15
N ASN A 223 -2.94 4.73 18.17
CA ASN A 223 -1.65 5.06 18.78
C ASN A 223 -0.48 4.57 17.95
N VAL A 224 0.68 5.16 18.20
CA VAL A 224 1.92 4.86 17.51
C VAL A 224 3.09 4.88 18.49
N ILE A 225 4.01 3.93 18.35
CA ILE A 225 5.31 3.93 19.04
C ILE A 225 6.41 3.96 17.99
N LEU A 226 7.43 4.79 18.19
CA LEU A 226 8.59 4.90 17.31
C LEU A 226 9.86 4.62 18.11
N HIS A 227 10.61 3.62 17.67
CA HIS A 227 11.98 3.37 18.08
C HIS A 227 12.94 3.79 16.98
N GLY A 228 14.13 4.24 17.38
CA GLY A 228 15.18 4.69 16.46
C GLY A 228 14.92 6.09 15.88
N SER A 229 15.51 6.33 14.72
CA SER A 229 15.56 7.64 14.07
C SER A 229 15.10 7.54 12.63
N LEU A 230 14.08 8.33 12.33
CA LEU A 230 13.56 8.53 10.99
C LEU A 230 14.55 9.27 10.10
N ALA A 231 15.30 10.22 10.68
CA ALA A 231 16.30 10.99 9.95
C ALA A 231 17.47 10.13 9.47
N ASP A 232 17.86 9.15 10.29
CA ASP A 232 18.95 8.21 9.98
C ASP A 232 18.45 6.98 9.21
N ILE A 233 17.14 6.91 8.97
CA ILE A 233 16.47 5.81 8.27
C ILE A 233 16.76 4.45 8.94
N ASN A 234 16.80 4.48 10.28
CA ASN A 234 16.97 3.31 11.12
C ASN A 234 15.92 3.39 12.23
N PHE A 235 14.76 2.78 11.97
CA PHE A 235 13.61 2.89 12.86
C PHE A 235 12.73 1.63 12.81
N ALA A 236 12.00 1.41 13.90
CA ALA A 236 10.83 0.56 13.94
C ALA A 236 9.66 1.38 14.46
N LYS A 237 8.55 1.37 13.73
CA LYS A 237 7.36 2.12 14.04
C LYS A 237 6.18 1.19 14.12
N TYR A 238 5.56 1.13 15.29
CA TYR A 238 4.46 0.25 15.62
C TYR A 238 3.16 1.06 15.61
N TYR A 239 2.13 0.53 14.98
CA TYR A 239 0.78 1.07 14.95
C TYR A 239 -0.08 0.22 15.87
N LEU A 240 -0.80 0.85 16.79
CA LEU A 240 -1.55 0.16 17.83
C LEU A 240 -3.03 0.53 17.77
N LYS A 241 -3.88 -0.49 17.90
CA LYS A 241 -5.31 -0.39 18.15
C LYS A 241 -5.59 -1.09 19.47
N ASP A 242 -6.23 -0.39 20.40
CA ASP A 242 -6.52 -0.90 21.76
C ASP A 242 -5.25 -1.46 22.46
N ASP A 243 -4.13 -0.74 22.33
CA ASP A 243 -2.80 -1.10 22.84
C ASP A 243 -2.21 -2.42 22.32
N VAL A 244 -2.76 -2.96 21.24
CA VAL A 244 -2.21 -4.12 20.51
C VAL A 244 -1.64 -3.65 19.17
N VAL A 245 -0.45 -4.13 18.82
CA VAL A 245 0.17 -3.83 17.52
C VAL A 245 -0.67 -4.45 16.40
N VAL A 246 -1.09 -3.61 15.44
CA VAL A 246 -1.87 -4.00 14.25
C VAL A 246 -1.11 -3.79 12.94
N ALA A 247 -0.04 -2.98 12.98
CA ALA A 247 0.92 -2.86 11.89
C ALA A 247 2.30 -2.41 12.39
N VAL A 248 3.33 -2.63 11.58
CA VAL A 248 4.71 -2.21 11.82
C VAL A 248 5.32 -1.69 10.52
N ALA A 249 5.95 -0.52 10.55
CA ALA A 249 6.84 -0.01 9.52
C ALA A 249 8.29 -0.01 10.05
N ASN A 250 9.26 -0.48 9.28
CA ASN A 250 10.65 -0.59 9.72
C ASN A 250 11.63 -0.24 8.60
N ALA A 251 12.69 0.48 8.93
CA ALA A 251 13.87 0.67 8.10
C ALA A 251 15.13 0.36 8.93
N GLY A 252 16.17 -0.16 8.29
CA GLY A 252 17.40 -0.55 8.96
C GLY A 252 17.68 -2.06 8.97
N PRO A 253 18.69 -2.49 9.74
CA PRO A 253 19.21 -3.86 9.68
C PRO A 253 18.26 -4.86 10.35
N THR A 254 17.56 -4.47 11.42
CA THR A 254 16.62 -5.35 12.13
C THR A 254 15.39 -5.59 11.25
N PRO A 255 15.04 -6.84 10.91
CA PRO A 255 13.94 -7.14 9.99
C PRO A 255 12.58 -7.19 10.73
N THR A 256 12.30 -6.22 11.59
CA THR A 256 11.13 -6.21 12.50
C THR A 256 9.81 -6.46 11.78
N ALA A 257 9.56 -5.79 10.64
CA ALA A 257 8.32 -6.02 9.88
C ALA A 257 8.21 -7.46 9.34
N ILE A 258 9.34 -8.11 9.00
CA ILE A 258 9.34 -9.51 8.56
C ILE A 258 9.01 -10.44 9.72
N GLN A 259 9.53 -10.14 10.91
CA GLN A 259 9.18 -10.90 12.12
C GLN A 259 7.69 -10.72 12.43
N PHE A 260 7.17 -9.50 12.32
CA PHE A 260 5.75 -9.22 12.50
C PHE A 260 4.84 -9.89 11.48
N LEU A 261 5.31 -10.10 10.24
CA LEU A 261 4.59 -10.94 9.29
C LEU A 261 4.32 -12.33 9.88
N GLU A 262 5.29 -12.94 10.55
CA GLU A 262 5.10 -14.25 11.18
C GLU A 262 4.31 -14.18 12.49
N ILE A 263 4.54 -13.16 13.33
CA ILE A 263 3.78 -12.93 14.58
C ILE A 263 2.30 -12.80 14.29
N PHE A 264 1.93 -11.98 13.30
CA PHE A 264 0.55 -11.83 12.87
C PHE A 264 0.00 -13.14 12.31
N LYS A 265 0.79 -13.93 11.56
CA LYS A 265 0.36 -15.24 11.02
C LYS A 265 0.01 -16.22 12.14
N ARG A 266 0.77 -16.18 13.23
CA ARG A 266 0.56 -17.01 14.42
C ARG A 266 -0.48 -16.43 15.38
N LYS A 267 -1.06 -15.26 15.07
CA LYS A 267 -2.01 -14.53 15.93
C LYS A 267 -1.46 -14.23 17.32
N ILE A 268 -0.14 -14.07 17.41
CA ILE A 268 0.52 -13.67 18.66
C ILE A 268 0.20 -12.19 18.86
N LYS A 269 -0.38 -11.86 20.02
CA LYS A 269 -0.69 -10.47 20.38
C LYS A 269 0.56 -9.86 20.99
N VAL A 270 1.05 -8.77 20.38
CA VAL A 270 2.11 -7.93 20.94
C VAL A 270 1.47 -6.65 21.43
N THR A 271 1.64 -6.34 22.71
CA THR A 271 1.05 -5.17 23.36
C THR A 271 2.00 -3.97 23.35
N ARG A 272 1.48 -2.79 23.68
CA ARG A 272 2.27 -1.59 23.97
C ARG A 272 3.40 -1.88 24.95
N GLU A 273 3.09 -2.55 26.05
CA GLU A 273 4.05 -2.83 27.11
C GLU A 273 5.18 -3.74 26.61
N ASP A 274 4.86 -4.72 25.76
CA ASP A 274 5.87 -5.57 25.13
C ASP A 274 6.81 -4.77 24.24
N VAL A 275 6.25 -3.84 23.45
CA VAL A 275 7.05 -2.94 22.59
C VAL A 275 7.95 -2.05 23.44
N GLU A 276 7.41 -1.40 24.47
CA GLU A 276 8.17 -0.50 25.34
C GLU A 276 9.30 -1.22 26.11
N LYS A 277 9.13 -2.51 26.43
CA LYS A 277 10.19 -3.34 27.03
C LYS A 277 11.23 -3.81 26.02
N ASN A 278 10.85 -4.03 24.77
CA ASN A 278 11.74 -4.52 23.73
C ASN A 278 12.33 -3.38 22.88
N THR A 279 13.38 -2.74 23.40
CA THR A 279 14.08 -1.64 22.71
C THR A 279 15.00 -2.12 21.57
N SER A 280 15.20 -3.43 21.40
CA SER A 280 16.01 -4.00 20.32
C SER A 280 15.25 -4.13 18.99
N ASP A 281 13.92 -4.10 19.05
CA ASP A 281 13.01 -4.37 17.93
C ASP A 281 13.20 -5.76 17.28
N ASP A 282 13.91 -6.66 17.95
CA ASP A 282 14.06 -8.06 17.59
C ASP A 282 13.06 -8.92 18.38
N TRP A 283 12.19 -9.59 17.65
CA TRP A 283 11.08 -10.40 18.14
C TRP A 283 11.25 -11.88 17.83
N MET A 284 12.45 -12.32 17.40
CA MET A 284 12.72 -13.73 17.10
C MET A 284 12.41 -14.67 18.26
N ALA A 285 12.54 -14.20 19.52
CA ALA A 285 12.19 -14.99 20.70
C ALA A 285 10.74 -15.49 20.67
N LEU A 286 9.79 -14.66 20.21
CA LEU A 286 8.37 -15.04 20.08
C LEU A 286 8.11 -16.04 18.94
N LEU A 287 9.07 -16.22 18.04
CA LEU A 287 8.95 -17.10 16.87
C LEU A 287 9.60 -18.47 17.07
N ASN A 288 10.44 -18.60 18.11
CA ASN A 288 11.15 -19.82 18.45
C ASN A 288 10.40 -20.71 19.45
N GLU A 289 9.27 -20.22 19.98
CA GLU A 289 8.28 -20.97 20.75
C GLU A 289 7.20 -21.57 19.84
#